data_AF-A0A928ZZM2-F1
#
_entry.id   AF-A0A928ZZM2-F1
#
_cell.length_a   1.000
_cell.length_b   1.000
_cell.length_c   1.000
_cell.angle_alpha   90.00
_cell.angle_beta   90.00
_cell.angle_gamma   90.00
#
_symmetry.space_group_name_H-M   'P 1'
#
loop_
_entity.id
_entity.type
_entity.pdbx_description
1 polymer ?
#
loop_
_entity_poly.entity_id
_entity_poly.type
_entity_poly.pdbx_seq_one_letter_code
_entity_poly.pdbx_strand_id
1 'polypeptide(L)'
;MDAQSKPFPLYSSSVKQFDRKRPHMFTVQATPAPGDAMHLEDSTVKWWAERAKQPLGSSSNVPVNETLAVDSLLKKINRGDLLVVNSRRRNGLIIFREFYAEFAGPGAAVGGDFDRGCHKIIPLGNLSLIEPNDHEDHQKALKIRLQWIRLTQNFTDQPRSADRAQMILDQFKTYFDKSTIDDVPNEAFALMVGVLPQTVRRVRLGLER
;
A
#
# COMPACT_ATOMS: atom_id res chain seq x y z
N MET A 1 6.61 8.76 -46.60
CA MET A 1 6.44 10.19 -46.89
C MET A 1 5.35 10.75 -46.00
N ASP A 2 5.57 11.34 -44.83
CA ASP A 2 6.53 11.13 -43.73
C ASP A 2 5.88 11.89 -42.57
N ALA A 3 5.52 11.19 -41.49
CA ALA A 3 5.04 11.81 -40.26
C ALA A 3 6.23 11.97 -39.33
N GLN A 4 6.73 13.20 -39.18
CA GLN A 4 7.84 13.54 -38.30
C GLN A 4 7.46 13.33 -36.83
N SER A 5 7.94 12.23 -36.25
CA SER A 5 8.05 12.02 -34.81
C SER A 5 9.19 12.87 -34.25
N LYS A 6 8.90 13.83 -33.36
CA LYS A 6 9.91 14.49 -32.54
C LYS A 6 10.25 13.62 -31.33
N PRO A 7 11.54 13.40 -30.99
CA PRO A 7 11.91 12.58 -29.84
C PRO A 7 11.84 13.39 -28.52
N PHE A 8 11.37 12.74 -27.46
CA PHE A 8 11.55 13.21 -26.07
C PHE A 8 13.00 12.96 -25.62
N PRO A 9 13.69 13.92 -24.99
CA PRO A 9 15.07 13.71 -24.55
C PRO A 9 15.10 12.86 -23.28
N LEU A 10 15.81 11.73 -23.37
CA LEU A 10 16.28 10.96 -22.23
C LEU A 10 17.35 11.76 -21.47
N TYR A 11 17.26 11.69 -20.15
CA TYR A 11 18.22 12.08 -19.11
C TYR A 11 19.64 12.44 -19.62
N SER A 12 20.03 13.71 -19.46
CA SER A 12 21.42 14.15 -19.60
C SER A 12 22.17 13.94 -18.28
N SER A 13 23.09 12.98 -18.26
CA SER A 13 24.03 12.80 -17.15
C SER A 13 25.32 13.54 -17.48
N SER A 14 25.52 14.72 -16.91
CA SER A 14 26.84 15.38 -16.95
C SER A 14 27.63 14.99 -15.70
N VAL A 15 28.51 14.00 -15.86
CA VAL A 15 29.57 13.68 -14.90
C VAL A 15 30.58 14.83 -14.94
N LYS A 16 30.67 15.62 -13.86
CA LYS A 16 31.77 16.55 -13.67
C LYS A 16 32.86 15.92 -12.81
N GLN A 17 34.05 16.06 -13.37
CA GLN A 17 35.35 15.53 -13.02
C GLN A 17 35.73 15.72 -11.54
N PHE A 18 36.35 14.69 -11.01
CA PHE A 18 36.85 14.54 -9.64
C PHE A 18 38.10 15.43 -9.43
N ASP A 19 38.04 16.41 -8.52
CA ASP A 19 39.22 17.13 -8.04
C ASP A 19 39.54 16.74 -6.58
N ARG A 20 40.74 16.19 -6.39
CA ARG A 20 41.23 15.62 -5.12
C ARG A 20 42.04 16.65 -4.34
N LYS A 21 41.42 17.59 -3.62
CA LYS A 21 42.12 18.29 -2.51
C LYS A 21 41.19 18.71 -1.35
N ARG A 22 41.39 18.01 -0.23
CA ARG A 22 41.15 18.33 1.18
C ARG A 22 39.83 17.90 1.84
N PRO A 23 39.89 17.45 3.11
CA PRO A 23 38.85 16.67 3.77
C PRO A 23 38.12 17.46 4.88
N HIS A 24 36.94 16.95 5.23
CA HIS A 24 36.09 17.28 6.40
C HIS A 24 35.07 18.44 6.24
N MET A 25 33.84 18.10 6.64
CA MET A 25 32.62 18.92 6.77
C MET A 25 31.83 19.20 5.47
N PHE A 26 30.80 18.39 5.23
CA PHE A 26 29.66 18.78 4.39
C PHE A 26 28.43 18.91 5.27
N THR A 27 28.04 20.15 5.57
CA THR A 27 26.67 20.48 5.96
C THR A 27 25.90 20.71 4.67
N VAL A 28 24.99 19.80 4.32
CA VAL A 28 24.02 20.04 3.25
C VAL A 28 22.85 20.80 3.87
N GLN A 29 22.92 22.13 3.86
CA GLN A 29 21.71 22.96 3.96
C GLN A 29 21.08 23.02 2.57
N ALA A 30 20.13 22.13 2.32
CA ALA A 30 19.21 22.29 1.20
C ALA A 30 18.06 23.19 1.67
N THR A 31 18.12 24.47 1.33
CA THR A 31 16.96 25.36 1.40
C THR A 31 16.05 25.00 0.21
N PRO A 32 14.82 24.50 0.43
CA PRO A 32 13.91 24.22 -0.69
C PRO A 32 13.53 25.53 -1.38
N ALA A 33 13.58 25.53 -2.71
CA ALA A 33 13.09 26.63 -3.52
C ALA A 33 11.59 26.88 -3.24
N PRO A 34 11.15 28.14 -3.13
CA PRO A 34 9.74 28.44 -2.87
C PRO A 34 8.95 28.17 -4.16
N GLY A 35 8.28 27.02 -4.22
CA GLY A 35 7.43 26.68 -5.36
C GLY A 35 7.02 25.21 -5.50
N ASP A 36 7.80 24.26 -4.98
CA ASP A 36 7.56 22.81 -5.20
C ASP A 36 7.15 22.05 -3.94
N ALA A 37 6.23 22.63 -3.16
CA ALA A 37 5.39 21.81 -2.29
C ALA A 37 4.36 21.12 -3.19
N MET A 38 4.64 19.88 -3.59
CA MET A 38 3.69 19.04 -4.31
C MET A 38 2.50 18.76 -3.38
N HIS A 39 1.54 19.67 -3.38
CA HIS A 39 0.24 19.49 -2.76
C HIS A 39 -0.43 18.30 -3.45
N LEU A 40 -0.29 17.11 -2.87
CA LEU A 40 -1.17 15.98 -3.18
C LEU A 40 -2.55 16.36 -2.67
N GLU A 41 -3.37 16.92 -3.55
CA GLU A 41 -4.76 17.22 -3.24
C GLU A 41 -5.54 15.94 -2.87
N ASP A 42 -6.42 16.11 -1.89
CA ASP A 42 -7.74 15.52 -1.61
C ASP A 42 -8.34 14.50 -2.62
N SER A 43 -7.99 14.63 -3.90
CA SER A 43 -8.34 13.75 -5.02
C SER A 43 -8.10 12.24 -4.83
N THR A 44 -7.01 11.81 -4.17
CA THR A 44 -6.73 10.36 -4.03
C THR A 44 -7.64 9.70 -3.00
N VAL A 45 -7.87 10.36 -1.86
CA VAL A 45 -8.81 9.91 -0.83
C VAL A 45 -10.25 9.98 -1.34
N LYS A 46 -10.59 11.05 -2.08
CA LYS A 46 -11.90 11.23 -2.73
C LYS A 46 -12.17 10.18 -3.80
N TRP A 47 -11.16 9.82 -4.62
CA TRP A 47 -11.23 8.75 -5.61
C TRP A 47 -11.56 7.38 -4.99
N TRP A 48 -11.12 7.12 -3.75
CA TRP A 48 -11.39 5.88 -3.03
C TRP A 48 -12.80 5.84 -2.46
N ALA A 49 -13.24 6.95 -1.84
CA ALA A 49 -14.58 7.10 -1.31
C ALA A 49 -15.64 6.99 -2.42
N GLU A 50 -15.33 7.44 -3.63
CA GLU A 50 -16.22 7.39 -4.79
C GLU A 50 -16.34 5.97 -5.39
N ARG A 51 -15.23 5.22 -5.44
CA ARG A 51 -15.22 3.84 -5.94
C ARG A 51 -15.82 2.83 -4.96
N ALA A 52 -15.68 3.06 -3.66
CA ALA A 52 -16.31 2.25 -2.62
C ALA A 52 -17.85 2.31 -2.69
N LYS A 53 -18.45 3.42 -3.14
CA LYS A 53 -19.91 3.60 -3.21
C LYS A 53 -20.61 2.80 -4.32
N GLN A 54 -19.89 2.11 -5.19
CA GLN A 54 -20.51 1.26 -6.22
C GLN A 54 -21.18 0.03 -5.59
N PRO A 55 -22.43 -0.31 -5.97
CA PRO A 55 -23.18 -1.38 -5.32
C PRO A 55 -22.60 -2.75 -5.68
N LEU A 56 -22.46 -3.62 -4.67
CA LEU A 56 -21.99 -5.00 -4.83
C LEU A 56 -23.12 -5.96 -4.45
N GLY A 57 -23.43 -6.90 -5.35
CA GLY A 57 -24.37 -7.99 -5.11
C GLY A 57 -23.86 -8.93 -4.01
N SER A 58 -24.78 -9.38 -3.18
CA SER A 58 -24.55 -10.24 -2.01
C SER A 58 -24.24 -11.68 -2.42
N SER A 59 -23.25 -12.29 -1.76
CA SER A 59 -23.27 -13.74 -1.53
C SER A 59 -22.38 -14.13 -0.35
N SER A 60 -22.83 -15.14 0.38
CA SER A 60 -22.55 -15.51 1.76
C SER A 60 -21.97 -16.94 1.90
N ASN A 61 -21.14 -17.15 2.95
CA ASN A 61 -20.77 -18.42 3.63
C ASN A 61 -19.82 -19.38 2.87
N VAL A 62 -18.88 -20.19 3.42
CA VAL A 62 -18.57 -20.84 4.74
C VAL A 62 -17.03 -21.14 4.81
N PRO A 63 -16.38 -21.24 6.00
CA PRO A 63 -14.96 -21.58 6.15
C PRO A 63 -14.67 -23.09 6.37
N VAL A 64 -13.46 -23.53 6.01
CA VAL A 64 -12.65 -24.70 6.48
C VAL A 64 -11.47 -24.99 5.51
N ASN A 65 -11.44 -24.40 4.32
CA ASN A 65 -10.33 -24.53 3.37
C ASN A 65 -9.40 -23.30 3.31
N GLU A 66 -9.60 -22.35 4.22
CA GLU A 66 -9.04 -21.00 4.14
C GLU A 66 -7.56 -20.96 4.54
N THR A 67 -7.14 -21.72 5.55
CA THR A 67 -5.71 -21.82 5.94
C THR A 67 -4.86 -22.49 4.87
N LEU A 68 -5.36 -23.59 4.26
CA LEU A 68 -4.67 -24.26 3.14
C LEU A 68 -4.60 -23.35 1.91
N ALA A 69 -5.65 -22.54 1.67
CA ALA A 69 -5.64 -21.53 0.61
C ALA A 69 -4.65 -20.38 0.89
N VAL A 70 -4.55 -19.93 2.15
CA VAL A 70 -3.61 -18.89 2.60
C VAL A 70 -2.16 -19.37 2.48
N ASP A 71 -1.86 -20.58 2.93
CA ASP A 71 -0.51 -21.15 2.82
C ASP A 71 -0.10 -21.36 1.36
N SER A 72 -1.03 -21.80 0.51
CA SER A 72 -0.79 -21.90 -0.92
C SER A 72 -0.55 -20.54 -1.55
N LEU A 73 -1.29 -19.51 -1.14
CA LEU A 73 -1.10 -18.15 -1.63
C LEU A 73 0.25 -17.57 -1.17
N LEU A 74 0.61 -17.77 0.09
CA LEU A 74 1.90 -17.36 0.64
C LEU A 74 3.07 -18.00 -0.11
N LYS A 75 2.94 -19.28 -0.50
CA LYS A 75 3.93 -19.97 -1.36
C LYS A 75 4.03 -19.34 -2.75
N LYS A 76 2.91 -19.00 -3.39
CA LYS A 76 2.90 -18.30 -4.69
C LYS A 76 3.58 -16.94 -4.62
N ILE A 77 3.26 -16.15 -3.59
CA ILE A 77 3.88 -14.84 -3.33
C ILE A 77 5.40 -15.00 -3.15
N ASN A 78 5.84 -15.94 -2.30
CA ASN A 78 7.27 -16.17 -2.06
C ASN A 78 8.02 -16.78 -3.25
N ARG A 79 7.33 -17.51 -4.14
CA ARG A 79 7.90 -17.96 -5.41
C ARG A 79 8.16 -16.78 -6.38
N GLY A 80 7.49 -15.65 -6.16
CA GLY A 80 7.57 -14.46 -6.99
C GLY A 80 6.50 -14.41 -8.08
N ASP A 81 5.40 -15.16 -7.94
CA ASP A 81 4.26 -15.03 -8.85
C ASP A 81 3.66 -13.63 -8.67
N LEU A 82 3.49 -12.87 -9.76
CA LEU A 82 2.82 -11.57 -9.70
C LEU A 82 1.31 -11.75 -9.88
N LEU A 83 0.55 -11.29 -8.89
CA LEU A 83 -0.91 -11.29 -8.86
C LEU A 83 -1.43 -9.87 -8.66
N VAL A 84 -2.70 -9.65 -8.99
CA VAL A 84 -3.36 -8.36 -8.80
C VAL A 84 -4.61 -8.55 -7.96
N VAL A 85 -4.79 -7.72 -6.94
CA VAL A 85 -6.04 -7.69 -6.16
C VAL A 85 -7.18 -7.23 -7.05
N ASN A 86 -8.27 -7.98 -7.08
CA ASN A 86 -9.38 -7.71 -8.00
C ASN A 86 -10.03 -6.34 -7.74
N SER A 87 -9.84 -5.40 -8.67
CA SER A 87 -10.32 -4.02 -8.57
C SER A 87 -11.85 -3.84 -8.52
N ARG A 88 -12.62 -4.90 -8.79
CA ARG A 88 -14.09 -4.88 -8.84
C ARG A 88 -14.74 -5.31 -7.52
N ARG A 89 -13.97 -5.58 -6.47
CA ARG A 89 -14.46 -6.07 -5.18
C ARG A 89 -13.93 -5.21 -4.03
N ARG A 90 -14.64 -5.22 -2.90
CA ARG A 90 -14.15 -4.69 -1.64
C ARG A 90 -13.29 -5.73 -0.94
N ASN A 91 -12.03 -5.84 -1.36
CA ASN A 91 -11.12 -6.85 -0.87
C ASN A 91 -9.68 -6.32 -0.80
N GLY A 92 -8.81 -7.10 -0.16
CA GLY A 92 -7.39 -6.78 -0.14
C GLY A 92 -6.59 -7.79 0.65
N LEU A 93 -5.30 -7.53 0.77
CA LEU A 93 -4.36 -8.40 1.44
C LEU A 93 -3.43 -7.58 2.33
N ILE A 94 -3.35 -7.93 3.61
CA ILE A 94 -2.27 -7.44 4.48
C ILE A 94 -1.08 -8.38 4.31
N ILE A 95 0.09 -7.81 4.04
CA ILE A 95 1.32 -8.54 3.78
C ILE A 95 2.30 -8.21 4.89
N PHE A 96 2.77 -9.22 5.62
CA PHE A 96 3.72 -9.04 6.71
C PHE A 96 5.13 -9.28 6.20
N ARG A 97 6.00 -8.33 6.54
CA ARG A 97 7.45 -8.40 6.37
C ARG A 97 8.10 -8.35 7.74
N GLU A 98 9.41 -8.56 7.77
CA GLU A 98 10.17 -8.75 9.02
C GLU A 98 9.86 -7.69 10.09
N PHE A 99 9.72 -6.42 9.71
CA PHE A 99 9.56 -5.31 10.66
C PHE A 99 8.29 -4.47 10.48
N TYR A 100 7.47 -4.77 9.48
CA TYR A 100 6.31 -3.96 9.14
C TYR A 100 5.26 -4.74 8.35
N ALA A 101 4.09 -4.13 8.17
CA ALA A 101 3.03 -4.69 7.34
C ALA A 101 2.58 -3.67 6.28
N GLU A 102 2.09 -4.17 5.16
CA GLU A 102 1.58 -3.33 4.07
C GLU A 102 0.18 -3.79 3.66
N PHE A 103 -0.71 -2.85 3.34
CA PHE A 103 -2.01 -3.17 2.77
C PHE A 103 -2.02 -3.09 1.23
N ALA A 104 -2.35 -4.20 0.58
CA ALA A 104 -2.63 -4.29 -0.85
C ALA A 104 -4.13 -4.22 -1.08
N GLY A 105 -4.64 -3.05 -1.41
CA GLY A 105 -6.05 -2.88 -1.77
C GLY A 105 -6.34 -3.19 -3.24
N PRO A 106 -7.58 -2.97 -3.71
CA PRO A 106 -7.98 -3.36 -5.05
C PRO A 106 -7.15 -2.71 -6.14
N GLY A 107 -6.85 -3.51 -7.17
CA GLY A 107 -5.97 -3.16 -8.27
C GLY A 107 -4.49 -3.16 -7.92
N ALA A 108 -4.10 -3.34 -6.66
CA ALA A 108 -2.69 -3.40 -6.28
C ALA A 108 -2.04 -4.70 -6.73
N ALA A 109 -0.79 -4.61 -7.16
CA ALA A 109 0.08 -5.76 -7.35
C ALA A 109 0.46 -6.40 -6.01
N VAL A 110 0.59 -7.73 -6.02
CA VAL A 110 1.01 -8.59 -4.90
C VAL A 110 1.94 -9.68 -5.45
N GLY A 111 2.99 -10.02 -4.73
CA GLY A 111 3.96 -11.03 -5.14
C GLY A 111 5.14 -10.42 -5.90
N GLY A 112 5.58 -11.09 -6.97
CA GLY A 112 6.78 -10.68 -7.70
C GLY A 112 8.05 -10.70 -6.82
N ASP A 113 9.11 -10.04 -7.29
CA ASP A 113 10.36 -9.96 -6.52
C ASP A 113 10.24 -9.10 -5.26
N PHE A 114 9.29 -8.16 -5.22
CA PHE A 114 9.18 -7.22 -4.12
C PHE A 114 8.57 -7.86 -2.88
N ASP A 115 7.55 -8.72 -2.98
CA ASP A 115 6.94 -9.39 -1.81
C ASP A 115 7.64 -10.70 -1.39
N ARG A 116 8.81 -11.01 -1.96
CA ARG A 116 9.65 -12.12 -1.49
C ARG A 116 10.04 -11.94 -0.02
N GLY A 117 10.02 -13.04 0.73
CA GLY A 117 10.31 -13.02 2.17
C GLY A 117 9.11 -12.61 3.03
N CYS A 118 7.93 -12.46 2.44
CA CYS A 118 6.70 -12.35 3.21
C CYS A 118 6.49 -13.63 4.02
N HIS A 119 6.33 -13.51 5.34
CA HIS A 119 6.18 -14.66 6.23
C HIS A 119 4.74 -14.88 6.70
N LYS A 120 3.85 -13.91 6.49
CA LYS A 120 2.43 -13.99 6.86
C LYS A 120 1.60 -13.07 5.98
N ILE A 121 0.38 -13.50 5.67
CA ILE A 121 -0.62 -12.70 4.99
C ILE A 121 -1.97 -12.78 5.72
N ILE A 122 -2.79 -11.74 5.60
CA ILE A 122 -4.18 -11.74 6.07
C ILE A 122 -5.07 -11.29 4.91
N PRO A 123 -5.86 -12.20 4.32
CA PRO A 123 -6.93 -11.86 3.38
C PRO A 123 -7.99 -10.97 4.04
N LEU A 124 -8.48 -9.96 3.33
CA LEU A 124 -9.57 -9.11 3.78
C LEU A 124 -10.74 -9.12 2.80
N GLY A 125 -11.95 -9.20 3.35
CA GLY A 125 -13.20 -9.35 2.60
C GLY A 125 -13.18 -10.60 1.72
N ASN A 126 -13.89 -10.54 0.59
CA ASN A 126 -13.91 -11.64 -0.38
C ASN A 126 -12.68 -11.55 -1.31
N LEU A 127 -11.51 -11.93 -0.78
CA LEU A 127 -10.24 -11.90 -1.52
C LEU A 127 -10.38 -12.60 -2.87
N SER A 128 -9.98 -11.89 -3.91
CA SER A 128 -9.93 -12.36 -5.28
C SER A 128 -8.67 -11.78 -5.90
N LEU A 129 -7.80 -12.66 -6.37
CA LEU A 129 -6.58 -12.32 -7.06
C LEU A 129 -6.72 -12.77 -8.52
N ILE A 130 -6.21 -11.95 -9.43
CA ILE A 130 -6.19 -12.23 -10.86
C ILE A 130 -4.76 -12.14 -11.38
N GLU A 131 -4.47 -12.90 -12.43
CA GLU A 131 -3.24 -12.71 -13.19
C GLU A 131 -3.41 -11.48 -14.10
N PRO A 132 -2.41 -10.60 -14.18
CA PRO A 132 -2.43 -9.50 -15.13
C PRO A 132 -2.32 -10.03 -16.57
N ASN A 133 -3.03 -9.41 -17.52
CA ASN A 133 -3.11 -9.93 -18.89
C ASN A 133 -1.89 -9.55 -19.75
N ASP A 134 -1.32 -8.37 -19.49
CA ASP A 134 -0.24 -7.80 -20.29
C ASP A 134 0.65 -6.86 -19.47
N HIS A 135 1.73 -6.37 -20.10
CA HIS A 135 2.67 -5.48 -19.44
C HIS A 135 2.07 -4.16 -18.94
N GLU A 136 1.01 -3.64 -19.58
CA GLU A 136 0.35 -2.41 -19.15
C GLU A 136 -0.43 -2.66 -17.85
N ASP A 137 -1.15 -3.78 -17.75
CA ASP A 137 -1.82 -4.23 -16.54
C ASP A 137 -0.83 -4.43 -15.39
N HIS A 138 0.35 -5.01 -15.66
CA HIS A 138 1.44 -5.10 -14.68
C HIS A 138 1.85 -3.72 -14.15
N GLN A 139 2.20 -2.79 -15.03
CA GLN A 139 2.66 -1.46 -14.63
C GLN A 139 1.57 -0.69 -13.88
N LYS A 140 0.32 -0.83 -14.31
CA LYS A 140 -0.84 -0.21 -13.64
C LYS A 140 -1.01 -0.75 -12.23
N ALA A 141 -0.92 -2.07 -12.04
CA ALA A 141 -1.07 -2.68 -10.72
C ALA A 141 0.05 -2.25 -9.75
N LEU A 142 1.28 -2.11 -10.24
CA LEU A 142 2.41 -1.57 -9.47
C LEU A 142 2.21 -0.09 -9.11
N LYS A 143 1.71 0.74 -10.04
CA LYS A 143 1.37 2.15 -9.76
C LYS A 143 0.29 2.26 -8.70
N ILE A 144 -0.74 1.41 -8.75
CA ILE A 144 -1.79 1.36 -7.73
C ILE A 144 -1.22 0.91 -6.39
N ARG A 145 -0.33 -0.10 -6.38
CA ARG A 145 0.37 -0.53 -5.15
C ARG A 145 1.11 0.62 -4.47
N LEU A 146 1.81 1.46 -5.24
CA LEU A 146 2.46 2.67 -4.72
C LEU A 146 1.48 3.69 -4.13
N GLN A 147 0.26 3.81 -4.68
CA GLN A 147 -0.77 4.68 -4.11
C GLN A 147 -1.24 4.18 -2.73
N TRP A 148 -1.40 2.87 -2.55
CA TRP A 148 -1.74 2.28 -1.24
C TRP A 148 -0.64 2.52 -0.20
N ILE A 149 0.62 2.38 -0.61
CA ILE A 149 1.78 2.69 0.24
C ILE A 149 1.77 4.16 0.64
N ARG A 150 1.56 5.08 -0.30
CA ARG A 150 1.49 6.53 -0.03
C ARG A 150 0.37 6.90 0.92
N LEU A 151 -0.81 6.28 0.81
CA LEU A 151 -1.87 6.55 1.78
C LEU A 151 -1.44 6.14 3.20
N THR A 152 -0.86 4.94 3.33
CA THR A 152 -0.41 4.46 4.64
C THR A 152 0.71 5.35 5.19
N GLN A 153 1.58 5.87 4.33
CA GLN A 153 2.60 6.86 4.68
C GLN A 153 1.98 8.16 5.24
N ASN A 154 0.91 8.68 4.62
CA ASN A 154 0.19 9.85 5.14
C ASN A 154 -0.33 9.64 6.58
N PHE A 155 -0.67 8.41 6.94
CA PHE A 155 -1.03 8.08 8.32
C PHE A 155 0.20 8.05 9.20
N THR A 156 1.30 7.44 8.76
CA THR A 156 2.54 7.36 9.55
C THR A 156 3.18 8.73 9.79
N ASP A 157 2.90 9.71 8.95
CA ASP A 157 3.40 11.09 9.07
C ASP A 157 2.73 11.87 10.20
N GLN A 158 1.65 11.36 10.83
CA GLN A 158 1.07 12.04 11.98
C GLN A 158 1.98 11.92 13.20
N PRO A 159 2.20 13.02 13.95
CA PRO A 159 3.13 13.03 15.08
C PRO A 159 2.65 12.17 16.26
N ARG A 160 1.33 12.09 16.50
CA ARG A 160 0.76 11.35 17.63
C ARG A 160 0.42 9.93 17.21
N SER A 161 0.88 8.94 17.97
CA SER A 161 0.58 7.51 17.72
C SER A 161 -0.91 7.18 17.71
N ALA A 162 -1.70 7.83 18.56
CA ALA A 162 -3.16 7.67 18.58
C ALA A 162 -3.79 8.11 17.25
N ASP A 163 -3.35 9.24 16.69
CA ASP A 163 -3.86 9.77 15.41
C ASP A 163 -3.52 8.81 14.27
N ARG A 164 -2.29 8.28 14.23
CA ARG A 164 -1.88 7.26 13.25
C ARG A 164 -2.78 6.02 13.29
N ALA A 165 -3.06 5.52 14.50
CA ALA A 165 -3.92 4.36 14.73
C ALA A 165 -5.40 4.66 14.39
N GLN A 166 -5.89 5.85 14.71
CA GLN A 166 -7.25 6.29 14.40
C GLN A 166 -7.46 6.37 12.89
N MET A 167 -6.54 7.01 12.16
CA MET A 167 -6.65 7.17 10.71
C MET A 167 -6.69 5.84 9.98
N ILE A 168 -5.81 4.87 10.31
CA ILE A 168 -5.85 3.56 9.65
C ILE A 168 -7.12 2.78 9.97
N LEU A 169 -7.61 2.84 11.22
CA LEU A 169 -8.85 2.19 11.61
C LEU A 169 -10.06 2.80 10.90
N ASP A 170 -10.14 4.12 10.81
CA ASP A 170 -11.26 4.81 10.16
C ASP A 170 -11.24 4.63 8.64
N GLN A 171 -10.04 4.60 8.05
CA GLN A 171 -9.88 4.24 6.64
C GLN A 171 -10.42 2.82 6.38
N PHE A 172 -10.08 1.85 7.22
CA PHE A 172 -10.56 0.49 7.08
C PHE A 172 -12.07 0.39 7.32
N LYS A 173 -12.64 1.09 8.32
CA LYS A 173 -14.10 1.15 8.57
C LYS A 173 -14.90 1.75 7.44
N THR A 174 -14.32 2.68 6.70
CA THR A 174 -14.96 3.26 5.51
C THR A 174 -15.02 2.25 4.36
N TYR A 175 -14.10 1.29 4.34
CA TYR A 175 -13.86 0.43 3.19
C TYR A 175 -14.37 -1.00 3.37
N PHE A 176 -14.16 -1.59 4.54
CA PHE A 176 -14.58 -2.94 4.93
C PHE A 176 -15.76 -2.90 5.89
N ASP A 177 -16.51 -3.99 5.94
CA ASP A 177 -17.56 -4.16 6.92
C ASP A 177 -16.96 -4.44 8.31
N LYS A 178 -17.79 -4.27 9.35
CA LYS A 178 -17.34 -4.41 10.74
C LYS A 178 -16.76 -5.81 11.03
N SER A 179 -17.34 -6.87 10.47
CA SER A 179 -16.88 -8.24 10.75
C SER A 179 -15.45 -8.47 10.26
N THR A 180 -15.15 -8.06 9.01
CA THR A 180 -13.79 -8.11 8.46
C THR A 180 -12.78 -7.36 9.32
N ILE A 181 -13.15 -6.20 9.88
CA ILE A 181 -12.22 -5.37 10.66
C ILE A 181 -11.97 -5.96 12.05
N ASP A 182 -13.02 -6.49 12.68
CA ASP A 182 -12.93 -7.10 14.00
C ASP A 182 -11.98 -8.32 13.99
N ASP A 183 -11.94 -9.04 12.86
CA ASP A 183 -11.05 -10.20 12.66
C ASP A 183 -9.58 -9.82 12.43
N VAL A 184 -9.28 -8.55 12.13
CA VAL A 184 -7.90 -8.12 11.92
C VAL A 184 -7.21 -7.84 13.27
N PRO A 185 -6.10 -8.55 13.58
CA PRO A 185 -5.36 -8.35 14.82
C PRO A 185 -4.84 -6.92 14.97
N ASN A 186 -4.75 -6.44 16.20
CA ASN A 186 -4.21 -5.11 16.48
C ASN A 186 -2.76 -4.98 16.00
N GLU A 187 -2.00 -6.07 16.02
CA GLU A 187 -0.63 -6.17 15.54
C GLU A 187 -0.52 -5.83 14.05
N ALA A 188 -1.51 -6.23 13.24
CA ALA A 188 -1.50 -5.94 11.81
C ALA A 188 -1.59 -4.44 11.55
N PHE A 189 -2.56 -3.76 12.20
CA PHE A 189 -2.70 -2.31 12.12
C PHE A 189 -1.49 -1.59 12.70
N ALA A 190 -0.98 -2.07 13.83
CA ALA A 190 0.17 -1.49 14.51
C ALA A 190 1.42 -1.48 13.61
N LEU A 191 1.68 -2.60 12.92
CA LEU A 191 2.78 -2.74 11.98
C LEU A 191 2.60 -1.91 10.70
N MET A 192 1.37 -1.64 10.27
CA MET A 192 1.11 -0.78 9.10
C MET A 192 1.42 0.69 9.38
N VAL A 193 1.18 1.18 10.61
CA VAL A 193 1.34 2.61 10.94
C VAL A 193 2.44 2.91 11.97
N GLY A 194 3.25 1.92 12.33
CA GLY A 194 4.42 2.08 13.21
C GLY A 194 4.06 2.50 14.63
N VAL A 195 3.05 1.85 15.22
CA VAL A 195 2.61 2.07 16.62
C VAL A 195 2.63 0.76 17.40
N LEU A 196 2.33 0.82 18.70
CA LEU A 196 2.22 -0.38 19.52
C LEU A 196 0.81 -0.99 19.42
N PRO A 197 0.65 -2.33 19.47
CA PRO A 197 -0.67 -2.97 19.40
C PRO A 197 -1.67 -2.46 20.46
N GLN A 198 -1.19 -2.12 21.65
CA GLN A 198 -2.02 -1.52 22.70
C GLN A 198 -2.57 -0.14 22.32
N THR A 199 -1.85 0.66 21.53
CA THR A 199 -2.35 1.94 21.04
C THR A 199 -3.56 1.71 20.13
N VAL A 200 -3.43 0.78 19.17
CA VAL A 200 -4.55 0.38 18.29
C VAL A 200 -5.73 -0.13 19.12
N ARG A 201 -5.48 -0.99 20.11
CA ARG A 201 -6.51 -1.53 21.00
C ARG A 201 -7.27 -0.42 21.74
N ARG A 202 -6.56 0.55 22.31
CA ARG A 202 -7.19 1.66 23.04
C ARG A 202 -8.03 2.53 22.12
N VAL A 203 -7.53 2.87 20.94
CA VAL A 203 -8.29 3.62 19.91
C VAL A 203 -9.53 2.84 19.49
N ARG A 204 -9.40 1.53 19.21
CA ARG A 204 -10.52 0.65 18.84
C ARG A 204 -11.61 0.59 19.92
N LEU A 205 -11.24 0.68 21.20
CA LEU A 205 -12.17 0.69 22.35
C LEU A 205 -12.68 2.09 22.71
N GLY A 206 -12.24 3.17 22.04
CA GLY A 206 -12.60 4.54 22.38
C GLY A 206 -11.98 5.04 23.70
N LEU A 207 -10.82 4.51 24.09
CA LEU A 207 -10.12 4.79 25.35
C LEU A 207 -8.90 5.72 25.22
N GLU A 208 -8.70 6.33 24.05
CA GLU A 208 -7.77 7.43 23.81
C GLU A 208 -8.61 8.70 23.70
N ARG A 209 -8.38 9.67 24.61
CA ARG A 209 -8.96 11.02 24.59
C ARG A 209 -7.84 12.03 24.41
#